data_AF-A0A6A1UPT0-F1
#
_entry.id   AF-A0A6A1UPT0-F1
#
_cell.length_a   1.000
_cell.length_b   1.000
_cell.length_c   1.000
_cell.angle_alpha   90.00
_cell.angle_beta   90.00
_cell.angle_gamma   90.00
#
_symmetry.space_group_name_H-M   'P 1'
#
loop_
_entity.id
_entity.type
_entity.pdbx_description
1 polymer ?
#
loop_
_entity_poly.entity_id
_entity_poly.type
_entity_poly.pdbx_seq_one_letter_code
_entity_poly.pdbx_strand_id
1 'polypeptide(L)'
;MASRTLSNAGYNHYEISSYCKEGFSRKHNLAYWKNKPFYGFGLGSASYVGGLRFSRPAKMREHLGYVHNLENGVVDCRGNDCIEAKDTAMDVVMLSLRTARGLDLKSFGEAYVPLKVIDLGFIIQMLIKEACVEQTASYRTACSLLMSKHLSCE
;
A
#
# COMPACT_ATOMS: atom_id res chain seq x y z
N MET A 1 21.70 10.98 -3.82
CA MET A 1 22.73 10.31 -4.66
C MET A 1 22.20 9.03 -5.34
N ALA A 2 21.67 8.05 -4.60
CA ALA A 2 21.20 6.77 -5.16
C ALA A 2 20.15 6.88 -6.29
N SER A 3 19.12 7.71 -6.10
CA SER A 3 18.05 7.91 -7.12
C SER A 3 18.61 8.34 -8.47
N ARG A 4 19.48 9.36 -8.49
CA ARG A 4 20.11 9.85 -9.72
C ARG A 4 20.98 8.78 -10.38
N THR A 5 21.78 8.06 -9.61
CA THR A 5 22.65 6.99 -10.14
C THR A 5 21.83 5.88 -10.80
N LEU A 6 20.77 5.40 -10.15
CA LEU A 6 19.93 4.33 -10.67
C LEU A 6 19.12 4.77 -11.89
N SER A 7 18.55 5.98 -11.87
CA SER A 7 17.85 6.55 -13.03
C SER A 7 18.78 6.72 -14.22
N ASN A 8 20.01 7.23 -14.02
CA ASN A 8 21.01 7.36 -15.09
C ASN A 8 21.46 6.00 -15.65
N ALA A 9 21.39 4.94 -14.84
CA ALA A 9 21.65 3.57 -15.26
C ALA A 9 20.44 2.87 -15.92
N GLY A 10 19.34 3.60 -16.16
CA GLY A 10 18.15 3.10 -16.84
C GLY A 10 17.18 2.31 -15.95
N TYR A 11 17.23 2.51 -14.63
CA TYR A 11 16.25 1.94 -13.71
C TYR A 11 15.12 2.93 -13.41
N ASN A 12 13.89 2.43 -13.46
CA ASN A 12 12.68 3.18 -13.15
C ASN A 12 12.36 3.05 -11.64
N HIS A 13 12.15 4.18 -10.96
CA HIS A 13 11.70 4.21 -9.56
C HIS A 13 10.19 3.93 -9.50
N TYR A 14 9.80 2.66 -9.56
CA TYR A 14 8.39 2.28 -9.72
C TYR A 14 7.60 2.30 -8.39
N GLU A 15 8.28 2.22 -7.24
CA GLU A 15 7.69 2.30 -5.90
C GLU A 15 8.68 2.88 -4.88
N ILE A 16 8.18 3.40 -3.76
CA ILE A 16 8.90 4.27 -2.80
C ILE A 16 10.32 3.80 -2.44
N SER A 17 10.55 2.49 -2.30
CA SER A 17 11.84 1.92 -1.89
C SER A 17 12.59 1.12 -2.97
N SER A 18 12.09 1.02 -4.21
CA SER A 18 12.64 0.09 -5.20
C SER A 18 12.70 0.65 -6.60
N TYR A 19 13.75 0.24 -7.30
CA TYR A 19 14.02 0.54 -8.68
C TYR A 19 14.03 -0.75 -9.49
N CYS A 20 13.60 -0.71 -10.75
CA CYS A 20 13.71 -1.86 -11.64
C CYS A 20 13.91 -1.40 -13.09
N LYS A 21 14.47 -2.27 -13.94
CA LYS A 21 14.38 -2.09 -15.39
C LYS A 21 12.96 -2.31 -15.87
N GLU A 22 12.65 -1.80 -17.05
CA GLU A 22 11.34 -2.00 -17.69
C GLU A 22 10.98 -3.48 -17.76
N GLY A 23 9.72 -3.82 -17.44
CA GLY A 23 9.27 -5.22 -17.35
C GLY A 23 9.72 -6.02 -16.13
N PHE A 24 10.64 -5.52 -15.30
CA PHE A 24 11.18 -6.23 -14.11
C PHE A 24 10.60 -5.76 -12.78
N SER A 25 9.47 -5.05 -12.80
CA SER A 25 8.79 -4.64 -11.57
C SER A 25 8.35 -5.85 -10.74
N ARG A 26 8.53 -5.77 -9.42
CA ARG A 26 8.27 -6.92 -8.54
C ARG A 26 6.76 -7.09 -8.36
N LYS A 27 6.20 -8.13 -8.98
CA LYS A 27 4.76 -8.43 -8.98
C LYS A 27 4.17 -8.54 -7.57
N HIS A 28 4.92 -9.13 -6.64
CA HIS A 28 4.52 -9.26 -5.23
C HIS A 28 4.31 -7.89 -4.55
N ASN A 29 5.28 -6.98 -4.66
CA ASN A 29 5.17 -5.64 -4.08
C ASN A 29 4.01 -4.87 -4.72
N LEU A 30 3.89 -4.96 -6.05
CA LEU A 30 2.78 -4.35 -6.77
C LEU A 30 1.42 -4.92 -6.38
N ALA A 31 1.32 -6.18 -5.97
CA ALA A 31 0.07 -6.76 -5.49
C ALA A 31 -0.35 -6.09 -4.18
N TYR A 32 0.58 -5.95 -3.21
CA TYR A 32 0.31 -5.23 -1.96
C TYR A 32 -0.04 -3.77 -2.20
N TRP A 33 0.73 -3.06 -3.01
CA TRP A 33 0.51 -1.63 -3.25
C TRP A 33 -0.75 -1.34 -4.07
N LYS A 34 -1.27 -2.33 -4.79
CA LYS A 34 -2.58 -2.26 -5.46
C LYS A 34 -3.72 -2.76 -4.57
N ASN A 35 -3.47 -2.98 -3.28
CA ASN A 35 -4.41 -3.53 -2.32
C ASN A 35 -5.10 -4.81 -2.85
N LYS A 36 -4.36 -5.68 -3.56
CA LYS A 36 -4.90 -6.95 -4.05
C LYS A 36 -4.98 -7.95 -2.89
N PRO A 37 -5.97 -8.87 -2.90
CA PRO A 37 -6.02 -9.96 -1.94
C PRO A 37 -4.73 -10.79 -1.95
N PHE A 38 -4.30 -11.22 -0.76
CA PHE A 38 -3.15 -12.07 -0.53
C PHE A 38 -3.33 -12.90 0.74
N TYR A 39 -2.61 -14.01 0.83
CA TYR A 39 -2.61 -14.84 2.02
C TYR A 39 -1.16 -15.04 2.48
N GLY A 40 -0.84 -14.53 3.67
CA GLY A 40 0.45 -14.75 4.30
C GLY A 40 0.47 -16.07 5.08
N PHE A 41 1.65 -16.63 5.28
CA PHE A 41 1.85 -17.83 6.08
C PHE A 41 2.93 -17.61 7.14
N GLY A 42 2.84 -18.34 8.25
CA GLY A 42 3.83 -18.34 9.32
C GLY A 42 3.64 -17.26 10.39
N LEU A 43 4.63 -17.20 11.28
CA LEU A 43 4.69 -16.35 12.46
C LEU A 43 4.50 -14.87 12.09
N GLY A 44 3.53 -14.20 12.73
CA GLY A 44 3.28 -12.76 12.52
C GLY A 44 2.75 -12.39 11.13
N SER A 45 2.41 -13.37 10.29
CA SER A 45 1.95 -13.09 8.93
C SER A 45 0.55 -12.45 8.92
N ALA A 46 0.37 -11.44 8.07
CA ALA A 46 -0.93 -10.87 7.77
C ALA A 46 -1.54 -11.52 6.51
N SER A 47 -2.86 -11.44 6.37
CA SER A 47 -3.60 -11.83 5.17
C SER A 47 -4.68 -10.80 4.87
N TYR A 48 -5.02 -10.67 3.60
CA TYR A 48 -6.17 -9.92 3.11
C TYR A 48 -6.94 -10.77 2.10
N VAL A 49 -8.05 -11.37 2.50
CA VAL A 49 -8.84 -12.28 1.64
C VAL A 49 -10.32 -12.00 1.80
N GLY A 50 -11.03 -11.85 0.69
CA GLY A 50 -12.49 -11.70 0.69
C GLY A 50 -13.00 -10.46 1.45
N GLY A 51 -12.20 -9.39 1.51
CA GLY A 51 -12.55 -8.18 2.29
C GLY A 51 -12.20 -8.27 3.78
N LEU A 52 -11.61 -9.37 4.24
CA LEU A 52 -11.20 -9.58 5.63
C LEU A 52 -9.69 -9.44 5.77
N ARG A 53 -9.25 -8.77 6.84
CA ARG A 53 -7.84 -8.72 7.24
C ARG A 53 -7.67 -9.41 8.57
N PHE A 54 -6.63 -10.23 8.64
CA PHE A 54 -6.30 -10.96 9.85
C PHE A 54 -4.81 -11.25 9.90
N SER A 55 -4.29 -11.35 11.11
CA SER A 55 -2.87 -11.59 11.38
C SER A 55 -2.71 -12.80 12.28
N ARG A 56 -1.58 -13.48 12.12
CA ARG A 56 -1.18 -14.61 12.97
C ARG A 56 -0.41 -14.05 14.17
N PRO A 57 -0.41 -14.76 15.32
CA PRO A 57 0.38 -14.32 16.46
C PRO A 57 1.84 -14.12 16.06
N ALA A 58 2.43 -13.01 16.50
CA ALA A 58 3.82 -12.66 16.18
C ALA A 58 4.83 -13.30 17.14
N LYS A 59 4.37 -13.78 18.31
CA LYS A 59 5.22 -14.44 19.30
C LYS A 59 5.19 -15.96 19.10
N MET A 60 6.37 -16.58 19.11
CA MET A 60 6.53 -18.00 18.80
C MET A 60 5.59 -18.91 19.63
N ARG A 61 5.53 -18.69 20.96
CA ARG A 61 4.68 -19.50 21.85
C ARG A 61 3.19 -19.40 21.48
N GLU A 62 2.71 -18.20 21.19
CA GLU A 62 1.31 -17.96 20.81
C GLU A 62 1.01 -18.54 19.43
N HIS A 63 1.98 -18.45 18.51
CA HIS A 63 1.84 -19.01 17.16
C HIS A 63 1.80 -20.53 17.16
N LEU A 64 2.63 -21.19 17.96
CA LEU A 64 2.57 -22.64 18.13
C LEU A 64 1.21 -23.08 18.70
N GLY A 65 0.69 -22.36 19.70
CA GLY A 65 -0.65 -22.61 20.23
C GLY A 65 -1.74 -22.38 19.18
N TYR A 66 -1.63 -21.32 18.37
CA TYR A 66 -2.53 -21.06 17.26
C TYR A 66 -2.52 -22.17 16.20
N VAL A 67 -1.34 -22.65 15.79
CA VAL A 67 -1.21 -23.74 14.82
C VAL A 67 -1.83 -25.02 15.36
N HIS A 68 -1.53 -25.38 16.62
CA HIS A 68 -2.12 -26.55 17.27
C HIS A 68 -3.64 -26.47 17.34
N ASN A 69 -4.19 -25.32 17.70
CA ASN A 69 -5.64 -25.11 17.75
C ASN A 69 -6.27 -25.16 16.34
N LEU A 70 -5.57 -24.67 15.32
CA LEU A 70 -6.03 -24.69 13.93
C LEU A 70 -6.09 -26.13 13.39
N GLU A 71 -5.08 -26.95 13.68
CA GLU A 71 -5.05 -28.38 13.32
C GLU A 71 -6.18 -29.17 13.99
N ASN A 72 -6.55 -28.79 15.20
CA ASN A 72 -7.66 -29.40 15.95
C ASN A 72 -9.03 -28.79 15.64
N GLY A 73 -9.12 -27.81 14.73
CA GLY A 73 -10.39 -27.16 14.35
C GLY A 73 -11.02 -26.28 15.43
N VAL A 74 -10.23 -25.83 16.42
CA VAL A 74 -10.70 -25.03 17.58
C VAL A 74 -10.74 -23.53 17.27
N VAL A 75 -10.03 -23.07 16.24
CA VAL A 75 -9.99 -21.66 15.81
C VAL A 75 -10.16 -21.53 14.31
N ASP A 76 -10.84 -20.46 13.87
CA ASP A 76 -10.82 -20.05 12.45
C ASP A 76 -9.60 -19.16 12.19
N CYS A 77 -8.98 -19.38 11.03
CA CYS A 77 -7.93 -18.53 10.52
C CYS A 77 -8.42 -17.13 10.13
N ARG A 78 -9.70 -16.98 9.79
CA ARG A 78 -10.34 -15.71 9.43
C ARG A 78 -10.92 -15.12 10.71
N GLY A 79 -10.21 -14.15 11.31
CA GLY A 79 -10.78 -13.37 12.42
C GLY A 79 -12.13 -12.73 12.03
N ASN A 80 -12.89 -12.28 13.02
CA ASN A 80 -14.22 -11.69 12.83
C ASN A 80 -14.22 -10.23 12.34
N ASP A 81 -13.09 -9.74 11.85
CA ASP A 81 -12.89 -8.32 11.58
C ASP A 81 -13.32 -7.98 10.15
N CYS A 82 -14.59 -7.62 10.00
CA CYS A 82 -15.06 -6.92 8.82
C CYS A 82 -14.35 -5.56 8.73
N ILE A 83 -13.79 -5.24 7.56
CA ILE A 83 -13.13 -3.95 7.33
C ILE A 83 -14.20 -2.94 6.92
N GLU A 84 -14.22 -1.78 7.58
CA GLU A 84 -15.12 -0.71 7.19
C GLU A 84 -14.74 -0.17 5.80
N ALA A 85 -15.74 0.31 5.06
CA ALA A 85 -15.51 0.87 3.72
C ALA A 85 -14.57 2.08 3.75
N LYS A 86 -14.60 2.87 4.85
CA LYS A 86 -13.70 4.00 5.10
C LYS A 86 -12.24 3.55 5.23
N ASP A 87 -11.99 2.48 5.98
CA ASP A 87 -10.62 1.97 6.17
C ASP A 87 -10.06 1.44 4.86
N THR A 88 -10.86 0.66 4.12
CA THR A 88 -10.47 0.17 2.80
C THR A 88 -10.13 1.31 1.84
N ALA A 89 -10.93 2.38 1.85
CA ALA A 89 -10.67 3.57 1.03
C ALA A 89 -9.36 4.26 1.43
N MET A 90 -9.10 4.41 2.74
CA MET A 90 -7.85 4.97 3.24
C MET A 90 -6.63 4.14 2.84
N ASP A 91 -6.73 2.81 2.88
CA ASP A 91 -5.64 1.94 2.42
C ASP A 91 -5.37 2.10 0.93
N VAL A 92 -6.42 2.19 0.10
CA VAL A 92 -6.23 2.41 -1.33
C VAL A 92 -5.48 3.70 -1.59
N VAL A 93 -5.79 4.79 -0.87
CA VAL A 93 -5.05 6.05 -0.95
C VAL A 93 -3.60 5.85 -0.51
N MET A 94 -3.37 5.36 0.71
CA MET A 94 -2.04 5.21 1.29
C MET A 94 -1.13 4.28 0.50
N LEU A 95 -1.65 3.13 0.04
CA LEU A 95 -0.91 2.15 -0.73
C LEU A 95 -0.62 2.65 -2.16
N SER A 96 -1.55 3.37 -2.78
CA SER A 96 -1.33 3.94 -4.11
C SER A 96 -0.21 4.97 -4.13
N LEU A 97 -0.10 5.79 -3.06
CA LEU A 97 0.96 6.78 -2.88
C LEU A 97 2.36 6.16 -2.71
N ARG A 98 2.45 4.85 -2.40
CA ARG A 98 3.73 4.13 -2.40
C ARG A 98 4.25 3.83 -3.81
N THR A 99 3.42 4.00 -4.84
CA THR A 99 3.79 3.71 -6.23
C THR A 99 3.98 5.00 -7.02
N ALA A 100 4.89 4.99 -7.99
CA ALA A 100 5.06 6.13 -8.90
C ALA A 100 3.81 6.41 -9.74
N ARG A 101 2.95 5.39 -9.93
CA ARG A 101 1.67 5.54 -10.63
C ARG A 101 0.67 6.41 -9.86
N GLY A 102 0.79 6.43 -8.53
CA GLY A 102 -0.12 7.19 -7.67
C GLY A 102 -1.54 6.67 -7.63
N LEU A 103 -2.43 7.53 -7.11
CA LEU A 103 -3.88 7.30 -7.03
C LEU A 103 -4.57 7.83 -8.29
N ASP A 104 -5.47 7.02 -8.86
CA ASP A 104 -6.40 7.44 -9.91
C ASP A 104 -7.69 7.94 -9.28
N LEU A 105 -7.90 9.25 -9.28
CA LEU A 105 -9.01 9.90 -8.60
C LEU A 105 -10.37 9.55 -9.21
N LYS A 106 -10.43 9.29 -10.52
CA LYS A 106 -11.68 8.94 -11.19
C LYS A 106 -12.15 7.56 -10.73
N SER A 107 -11.30 6.55 -10.90
CA SER A 107 -11.59 5.18 -10.49
C SER A 107 -11.87 5.09 -8.98
N PHE A 108 -11.16 5.88 -8.18
CA PHE A 108 -11.38 5.96 -6.73
C PHE A 108 -12.74 6.58 -6.40
N GLY A 109 -13.10 7.71 -7.02
CA GLY A 109 -14.39 8.36 -6.83
C GLY A 109 -15.57 7.46 -7.19
N GLU A 110 -15.47 6.72 -8.31
CA GLU A 110 -16.48 5.75 -8.76
C GLU A 110 -16.64 4.54 -7.81
N ALA A 111 -15.55 4.09 -7.18
CA ALA A 111 -15.59 2.95 -6.25
C ALA A 111 -16.09 3.31 -4.84
N TYR A 112 -15.95 4.58 -4.44
CA TYR A 112 -16.21 5.03 -3.05
C TYR A 112 -17.22 6.20 -2.96
N VAL A 113 -18.13 6.32 -3.94
CA VAL A 113 -19.09 7.43 -4.15
C VAL A 113 -19.88 7.92 -2.90
N PRO A 114 -20.45 7.07 -2.02
CA PRO A 114 -21.29 7.55 -0.92
C PRO A 114 -20.47 8.05 0.28
N LEU A 115 -19.18 7.77 0.27
CA LEU A 115 -18.31 8.16 1.34
C LEU A 115 -17.94 9.63 1.12
N LYS A 116 -18.36 10.52 2.04
CA LYS A 116 -17.60 11.73 2.37
C LYS A 116 -16.25 11.33 2.99
N VAL A 117 -15.52 10.42 2.34
CA VAL A 117 -14.27 9.85 2.84
C VAL A 117 -13.23 10.89 2.66
N ILE A 118 -13.15 11.68 3.72
CA ILE A 118 -12.11 12.64 3.97
C ILE A 118 -12.23 13.77 2.96
N ASP A 119 -11.89 14.98 3.33
CA ASP A 119 -11.65 16.00 2.31
C ASP A 119 -10.36 15.57 1.60
N LEU A 120 -10.45 14.58 0.70
CA LEU A 120 -9.34 14.05 -0.08
C LEU A 120 -8.71 15.21 -0.86
N GLY A 121 -9.53 16.18 -1.26
CA GLY A 121 -9.10 17.47 -1.78
C GLY A 121 -8.18 18.20 -0.80
N PHE A 122 -8.56 18.34 0.46
CA PHE A 122 -7.71 18.93 1.51
C PHE A 122 -6.43 18.14 1.77
N ILE A 123 -6.49 16.82 1.92
CA ILE A 123 -5.27 15.99 2.13
C ILE A 123 -4.34 16.08 0.92
N ILE A 124 -4.88 15.95 -0.29
CA ILE A 124 -4.09 16.06 -1.51
C ILE A 124 -3.53 17.49 -1.65
N GLN A 125 -4.31 18.53 -1.33
CA GLN A 125 -3.80 19.91 -1.31
C GLN A 125 -2.70 20.10 -0.27
N MET A 126 -2.80 19.52 0.92
CA MET A 126 -1.72 19.53 1.91
C MET A 126 -0.49 18.83 1.36
N LEU A 127 -0.64 17.63 0.81
CA LEU A 127 0.47 16.87 0.24
C LEU A 127 1.10 17.56 -0.97
N ILE A 128 0.32 18.27 -1.80
CA ILE A 128 0.83 19.09 -2.91
C ILE A 128 1.58 20.32 -2.37
N LYS A 129 1.04 21.00 -1.34
CA LYS A 129 1.68 22.17 -0.71
C LYS A 129 3.04 21.81 -0.10
N GLU A 130 3.13 20.65 0.53
CA GLU A 130 4.39 20.09 1.07
C GLU A 130 5.31 19.49 -0.03
N ALA A 131 4.97 19.66 -1.32
CA ALA A 131 5.67 19.10 -2.47
C ALA A 131 5.83 17.56 -2.48
N CYS A 132 4.99 16.86 -1.72
CA CYS A 132 4.97 15.40 -1.58
C CYS A 132 4.42 14.65 -2.78
N VAL A 133 3.57 15.31 -3.56
CA VAL A 133 2.81 14.67 -4.63
C VAL A 133 2.56 15.66 -5.75
N GLU A 134 2.61 15.20 -6.99
CA GLU A 134 2.29 15.99 -8.19
C GLU A 134 0.95 15.54 -8.78
N GLN A 135 0.11 16.52 -9.15
CA GLN A 135 -1.14 16.27 -9.87
C GLN A 135 -0.87 16.36 -11.37
N THR A 136 -1.15 15.27 -12.08
CA THR A 136 -1.00 15.21 -13.55
C THR A 136 -2.32 15.47 -14.26
N ALA A 137 -2.26 15.88 -15.54
CA ALA A 137 -3.43 16.15 -16.38
C ALA A 137 -4.41 14.95 -16.51
N SER A 138 -4.00 13.74 -16.14
CA SER A 138 -4.81 12.52 -16.14
C SER A 138 -5.60 12.30 -14.82
N TYR A 139 -5.73 13.30 -13.95
CA TYR A 139 -6.32 13.16 -12.60
C TYR A 139 -5.58 12.13 -11.72
N ARG A 140 -4.28 11.92 -11.96
CA ARG A 140 -3.44 11.08 -11.12
C ARG A 140 -2.61 11.92 -10.19
N THR A 141 -2.60 11.49 -8.94
CA THR A 141 -1.82 12.06 -7.84
C THR A 141 -0.61 11.15 -7.66
N ALA A 142 0.48 11.45 -8.37
CA ALA A 142 1.70 10.66 -8.37
C ALA A 142 2.63 11.18 -7.28
N CYS A 143 3.04 10.30 -6.35
CA CYS A 143 4.03 10.67 -5.35
C CYS A 143 5.29 11.09 -6.10
N SER A 144 5.68 12.36 -5.96
CA SER A 144 6.84 12.96 -6.59
C SER A 144 8.12 12.48 -5.90
N LEU A 145 8.24 11.16 -5.68
CA LEU A 145 9.38 10.43 -5.11
C LEU A 145 10.25 11.33 -4.21
N LEU A 146 9.61 11.80 -3.13
CA LEU A 146 10.04 12.96 -2.34
C LEU A 146 11.32 12.76 -1.53
N MET A 147 12.12 11.74 -1.83
CA MET A 147 13.40 11.50 -1.17
C MET A 147 14.60 11.98 -1.99
N SER A 148 14.40 12.83 -3.01
CA SER A 148 15.51 13.52 -3.68
C SER A 148 15.65 15.00 -3.36
N LYS A 149 14.64 15.66 -2.76
CA LYS A 149 14.70 17.10 -2.41
C LYS A 149 14.87 17.40 -0.91
N HIS A 150 14.56 16.46 -0.01
CA HIS A 150 14.74 16.65 1.43
C HIS A 150 15.94 15.92 2.05
N LEU A 151 16.65 15.09 1.28
CA LEU A 151 17.91 14.44 1.71
C LEU A 151 19.17 15.19 1.26
N SER A 152 19.05 16.50 1.04
CA SER A 152 20.16 17.40 0.68
C SER A 152 20.22 18.68 1.53
N CYS A 153 19.52 18.69 2.67
CA CYS A 153 19.81 19.60 3.78
C CYS A 153 20.28 18.76 4.97
N GLU A 154 21.56 18.40 4.93
CA GLU A 154 22.53 18.41 6.04
C GLU A 154 23.91 18.08 5.45
#